data_AF-A0A7K6BQI4-F1
#
_entry.id   AF-A0A7K6BQI4-F1
#
_cell.length_a   1.000
_cell.length_b   1.000
_cell.length_c   1.000
_cell.angle_alpha   90.00
_cell.angle_beta   90.00
_cell.angle_gamma   90.00
#
_symmetry.space_group_name_H-M   'P 1'
#
loop_
_entity.id
_entity.type
_entity.pdbx_description
1 polymer ?
#
loop_
_entity_poly.entity_id
_entity_poly.type
_entity_poly.pdbx_seq_one_letter_code
_entity_poly.pdbx_strand_id
1 'polypeptide(L)'
;ELMASVRCRLQELWEERELVLWEARECAERGEELEATVRDLCKPNEFERYMMFIGDLEKVVSLLLCLSSRLARVQNAMSRMDGNTDAEEKQSLNERHKLLSRQREDAKDLKENLDRRERVVSGILAKYLTEQQLQDYQHFVQAKTSLLIEQKDLEEQIKFFEEQLENLEQSIP
;
A
#
# COMPACT_ATOMS: atom_id res chain seq x y z
N GLU A 1 -27.20 -20.25 0.53
CA GLU A 1 -27.31 -18.83 0.15
C GLU A 1 -26.05 -18.04 0.54
N LEU A 2 -25.61 -18.06 1.80
CA LEU A 2 -24.41 -17.32 2.25
C LEU A 2 -23.12 -17.66 1.49
N MET A 3 -22.76 -18.95 1.35
CA MET A 3 -21.56 -19.35 0.59
C MET A 3 -21.59 -18.89 -0.87
N ALA A 4 -22.76 -18.93 -1.51
CA ALA A 4 -22.91 -18.47 -2.89
C ALA A 4 -22.70 -16.95 -2.98
N SER A 5 -23.20 -16.19 -2.01
CA SER A 5 -22.94 -14.74 -1.91
C SER A 5 -21.45 -14.42 -1.70
N VAL A 6 -20.75 -15.18 -0.85
CA VAL A 6 -19.30 -15.00 -0.62
C VAL A 6 -18.51 -15.30 -1.88
N ARG A 7 -18.82 -16.40 -2.57
CA ARG A 7 -18.18 -16.76 -3.85
C ARG A 7 -18.42 -15.70 -4.94
N CYS A 8 -19.65 -15.17 -5.03
CA CYS A 8 -19.98 -14.08 -5.96
C CYS A 8 -19.13 -12.83 -5.65
N ARG A 9 -19.06 -12.43 -4.38
CA ARG A 9 -18.26 -11.27 -3.98
C ARG A 9 -16.76 -11.48 -4.22
N LEU A 10 -16.25 -12.68 -3.98
CA LEU A 10 -14.87 -13.02 -4.32
C LEU A 10 -14.63 -12.82 -5.81
N GLN A 11 -15.50 -13.34 -6.67
CA GLN A 11 -15.35 -13.22 -8.11
C GLN A 11 -15.28 -11.76 -8.56
N GLU A 12 -16.15 -10.88 -8.03
CA GLU A 12 -16.09 -9.43 -8.29
C GLU A 12 -14.73 -8.83 -7.91
N LEU A 13 -14.19 -9.18 -6.74
CA LEU A 13 -12.89 -8.70 -6.27
C LEU A 13 -11.72 -9.20 -7.14
N TRP A 14 -11.80 -10.42 -7.66
CA TRP A 14 -10.81 -10.95 -8.59
C TRP A 14 -10.84 -10.20 -9.93
N GLU A 15 -12.03 -9.88 -10.44
CA GLU A 15 -12.19 -9.07 -11.67
C GLU A 15 -11.63 -7.65 -11.47
N GLU A 16 -11.92 -7.02 -10.32
CA GLU A 16 -11.38 -5.71 -9.94
C GLU A 16 -9.85 -5.74 -9.80
N ARG A 17 -9.29 -6.80 -9.19
CA ARG A 17 -7.84 -7.01 -9.09
C ARG A 17 -7.17 -7.09 -10.46
N GLU A 18 -7.76 -7.80 -11.42
CA GLU A 18 -7.18 -7.88 -12.77
C GLU A 18 -7.20 -6.52 -13.48
N LEU A 19 -8.25 -5.71 -13.30
CA LEU A 19 -8.29 -4.34 -13.81
C LEU A 19 -7.17 -3.48 -13.20
N VAL A 20 -7.05 -3.48 -11.87
CA VAL A 20 -6.01 -2.71 -11.16
C VAL A 20 -4.60 -3.16 -11.54
N LEU A 21 -4.39 -4.47 -11.76
CA LEU A 21 -3.11 -5.00 -12.25
C LEU A 21 -2.81 -4.55 -13.68
N TRP A 22 -3.82 -4.42 -14.53
CA TRP A 22 -3.65 -3.86 -15.87
C TRP A 22 -3.27 -2.38 -15.80
N GLU A 23 -3.99 -1.57 -15.00
CA GLU A 23 -3.67 -0.15 -14.81
C GLU A 23 -2.28 0.08 -14.20
N ALA A 24 -1.85 -0.83 -13.32
CA ALA A 24 -0.50 -0.80 -12.74
C ALA A 24 0.59 -1.06 -13.77
N ARG A 25 0.34 -1.90 -14.77
CA ARG A 25 1.29 -2.13 -15.88
C ARG A 25 1.39 -0.88 -16.77
N GLU A 26 0.26 -0.30 -17.16
CA GLU A 26 0.22 0.96 -17.91
C GLU A 26 0.89 2.10 -17.12
N CYS A 27 0.74 2.12 -15.79
CA CYS A 27 1.46 3.04 -14.92
C CYS A 27 2.98 2.77 -14.90
N ALA A 28 3.41 1.51 -14.90
CA ALA A 28 4.81 1.14 -14.92
C ALA A 28 5.48 1.54 -16.25
N GLU A 29 4.83 1.31 -17.38
CA GLU A 29 5.32 1.71 -18.71
C GLU A 29 5.53 3.22 -18.81
N ARG A 30 4.54 4.02 -18.36
CA ARG A 30 4.70 5.49 -18.24
C ARG A 30 5.85 5.88 -17.32
N GLY A 31 6.09 5.11 -16.26
CA GLY A 31 7.21 5.30 -15.35
C GLY A 31 8.57 5.06 -16.01
N GLU A 32 8.67 4.07 -16.89
CA GLU A 32 9.89 3.76 -17.66
C GLU A 32 10.22 4.86 -18.68
N GLU A 33 9.21 5.35 -19.41
CA GLU A 33 9.36 6.47 -20.35
C GLU A 33 9.84 7.75 -19.64
N LEU A 34 9.27 8.02 -18.46
CA LEU A 34 9.65 9.15 -17.64
C LEU A 34 11.05 8.98 -17.08
N GLU A 35 11.40 7.79 -16.61
CA GLU A 35 12.76 7.48 -16.14
C GLU A 35 13.79 7.73 -17.24
N ALA A 36 13.53 7.28 -18.48
CA ALA A 36 14.40 7.54 -19.63
C ALA A 36 14.56 9.04 -19.89
N THR A 37 13.45 9.78 -19.87
CA THR A 37 13.45 11.24 -20.05
C THR A 37 14.29 11.95 -18.97
N VAL A 38 14.12 11.56 -17.70
CA VAL A 38 14.88 12.14 -16.58
C VAL A 38 16.36 11.78 -16.70
N ARG A 39 16.69 10.55 -17.13
CA ARG A 39 18.07 10.10 -17.33
C ARG A 39 18.80 10.93 -18.41
N ASP A 40 18.11 11.27 -19.49
CA ASP A 40 18.69 12.00 -20.61
C ASP A 40 18.86 13.50 -20.32
N LEU A 41 17.97 14.09 -19.52
CA LEU A 41 17.95 15.54 -19.27
C LEU A 41 18.67 15.97 -18.00
N CYS A 42 18.63 15.16 -16.94
CA CYS A 42 19.16 15.53 -15.63
C CYS A 42 20.62 15.09 -15.43
N LYS A 43 21.28 15.69 -14.43
CA LYS A 43 22.64 15.25 -14.05
C LYS A 43 22.60 13.88 -13.37
N PRO A 44 23.70 13.09 -13.41
CA PRO A 44 23.73 11.76 -12.79
C PRO A 44 23.28 11.73 -11.32
N ASN A 45 23.72 12.70 -10.52
CA ASN A 45 23.37 12.81 -9.11
C ASN A 45 21.90 13.24 -8.86
N GLU A 46 21.25 13.85 -9.85
CA GLU A 46 19.83 14.23 -9.81
C GLU A 46 18.96 13.04 -10.22
N PHE A 47 19.37 12.31 -11.25
CA PHE A 47 18.76 11.04 -11.66
C PHE A 47 18.80 10.00 -10.52
N GLU A 48 19.93 9.87 -9.82
CA GLU A 48 20.03 8.99 -8.64
C GLU A 48 19.01 9.36 -7.55
N ARG A 49 18.78 10.66 -7.31
CA ARG A 49 17.77 11.12 -6.35
C ARG A 49 16.36 10.77 -6.78
N TYR A 50 16.04 10.91 -8.06
CA TYR A 50 14.79 10.46 -8.64
C TYR A 50 14.59 8.95 -8.44
N MET A 51 15.59 8.14 -8.80
CA MET A 51 15.53 6.68 -8.65
C MET A 51 15.34 6.25 -7.20
N MET A 52 16.07 6.86 -6.27
CA MET A 52 15.90 6.61 -4.84
C MET A 52 14.49 6.96 -4.36
N PHE A 53 13.94 8.09 -4.82
CA PHE A 53 12.57 8.48 -4.47
C PHE A 53 11.53 7.48 -5.00
N ILE A 54 11.56 7.17 -6.30
CA ILE A 54 10.62 6.23 -6.92
C ILE A 54 10.73 4.83 -6.31
N GLY A 55 11.95 4.36 -6.04
CA GLY A 55 12.18 3.05 -5.42
C GLY A 55 11.78 2.96 -3.95
N ASP A 56 11.80 4.07 -3.21
CA ASP A 56 11.37 4.11 -1.82
C ASP A 56 9.86 4.33 -1.66
N LEU A 57 9.20 4.91 -2.68
CA LEU A 57 7.76 5.15 -2.68
C LEU A 57 6.98 3.88 -2.38
N GLU A 58 7.23 2.82 -3.17
CA GLU A 58 6.54 1.55 -3.00
C GLU A 58 6.80 0.90 -1.64
N LYS A 59 8.05 0.95 -1.18
CA LYS A 59 8.46 0.34 0.11
C LYS A 59 7.77 1.02 1.29
N VAL A 60 7.76 2.35 1.31
CA VAL A 60 7.18 3.14 2.40
C VAL A 60 5.66 3.00 2.43
N VAL A 61 5.01 3.10 1.26
CA VAL A 61 3.55 2.92 1.15
C VAL A 61 3.15 1.51 1.58
N SER A 62 3.84 0.48 1.07
CA SER A 62 3.57 -0.92 1.46
C SER A 62 3.78 -1.16 2.95
N LEU A 63 4.83 -0.61 3.55
CA LEU A 63 5.09 -0.71 4.98
C LEU A 63 3.95 -0.09 5.81
N LEU A 64 3.51 1.10 5.43
CA LEU A 64 2.41 1.80 6.10
C LEU A 64 1.10 1.02 6.05
N LEU A 65 0.76 0.45 4.89
CA LEU A 65 -0.46 -0.34 4.70
C LEU A 65 -0.39 -1.62 5.54
N CYS A 66 0.72 -2.37 5.44
CA CYS A 66 0.95 -3.57 6.24
C CYS A 66 0.83 -3.32 7.75
N LEU A 67 1.42 -2.22 8.25
CA LEU A 67 1.33 -1.86 9.67
C LEU A 67 -0.08 -1.44 10.07
N SER A 68 -0.80 -0.71 9.19
CA SER A 68 -2.19 -0.31 9.44
C SER A 68 -3.10 -1.53 9.57
N SER A 69 -3.01 -2.46 8.63
CA SER A 69 -3.80 -3.70 8.66
C SER A 69 -3.49 -4.55 9.89
N ARG A 70 -2.20 -4.76 10.20
CA ARG A 70 -1.78 -5.50 11.40
C ARG A 70 -2.30 -4.85 12.69
N LEU A 71 -2.24 -3.51 12.77
CA LEU A 71 -2.73 -2.78 13.94
C LEU A 71 -4.25 -2.89 14.07
N ALA A 72 -5.00 -2.74 12.97
CA ALA A 72 -6.45 -2.89 12.94
C ALA A 72 -6.88 -4.30 13.40
N ARG A 73 -6.18 -5.35 12.95
CA ARG A 73 -6.44 -6.74 13.41
C ARG A 73 -6.22 -6.90 14.91
N VAL A 74 -5.17 -6.30 15.47
CA VAL A 74 -4.90 -6.34 16.91
C VAL A 74 -5.96 -5.54 17.69
N GLN A 75 -6.35 -4.36 17.20
CA GLN A 75 -7.41 -3.56 17.82
C GLN A 75 -8.76 -4.29 17.81
N ASN A 76 -9.09 -4.97 16.71
CA ASN A 76 -10.28 -5.81 16.61
C ASN A 76 -10.22 -6.98 17.61
N ALA A 77 -9.08 -7.67 17.72
CA ALA A 77 -8.91 -8.72 18.73
C ALA A 77 -9.10 -8.18 20.15
N MET A 78 -8.51 -7.02 20.46
CA MET A 78 -8.64 -6.37 21.77
C MET A 78 -10.09 -5.98 22.08
N SER A 79 -10.86 -5.52 21.08
CA SER A 79 -12.27 -5.14 21.27
C SER A 79 -13.18 -6.33 21.62
N ARG A 80 -12.76 -7.56 21.28
CA ARG A 80 -13.49 -8.80 21.55
C ARG A 80 -13.13 -9.44 22.90
N MET A 81 -12.12 -8.91 23.60
CA MET A 81 -11.72 -9.43 24.90
C MET A 81 -12.79 -9.15 25.95
N ASP A 82 -13.05 -10.13 26.80
CA ASP A 82 -14.06 -10.09 27.86
C ASP A 82 -13.44 -10.39 29.24
N GLY A 83 -14.29 -10.55 30.26
CA GLY A 83 -13.86 -10.86 31.62
C GLY A 83 -13.29 -12.27 31.81
N ASN A 84 -13.46 -13.15 30.82
CA ASN A 84 -12.97 -14.54 30.85
C ASN A 84 -11.67 -14.71 30.07
N THR A 85 -11.23 -13.68 29.35
CA THR A 85 -9.98 -13.71 28.60
C THR A 85 -8.79 -13.83 29.54
N ASP A 86 -7.88 -14.74 29.24
CA ASP A 86 -6.71 -15.02 30.06
C ASP A 86 -5.82 -13.78 30.25
N ALA A 87 -5.23 -13.64 31.44
CA ALA A 87 -4.43 -12.48 31.79
C ALA A 87 -3.14 -12.37 30.96
N GLU A 88 -2.53 -13.51 30.59
CA GLU A 88 -1.35 -13.58 29.75
C GLU A 88 -1.68 -13.21 28.30
N GLU A 89 -2.80 -13.72 27.77
CA GLU A 89 -3.30 -13.33 26.44
C GLU A 89 -3.58 -11.83 26.36
N LYS A 90 -4.22 -11.27 27.40
CA LYS A 90 -4.48 -9.83 27.52
C LYS A 90 -3.21 -9.00 27.53
N GLN A 91 -2.21 -9.44 28.29
CA GLN A 91 -0.92 -8.76 28.34
C GLN A 91 -0.21 -8.81 26.98
N SER A 92 -0.16 -9.99 26.36
CA SER A 92 0.47 -10.20 25.04
C SER A 92 -0.15 -9.32 23.95
N LEU A 93 -1.48 -9.23 23.87
CA LEU A 93 -2.16 -8.35 22.92
C LEU A 93 -1.84 -6.87 23.15
N ASN A 94 -1.78 -6.43 24.41
CA ASN A 94 -1.44 -5.05 24.74
C ASN A 94 0.01 -4.70 24.37
N GLU A 95 0.96 -5.61 24.60
CA GLU A 95 2.36 -5.45 24.19
C GLU A 95 2.48 -5.37 22.67
N ARG A 96 1.79 -6.25 21.94
CA ARG A 96 1.73 -6.23 20.47
C ARG A 96 1.13 -4.94 19.93
N HIS A 97 0.05 -4.45 20.54
CA HIS A 97 -0.56 -3.17 20.17
C HIS A 97 0.41 -2.00 20.36
N LYS A 98 1.09 -1.93 21.52
CA LYS A 98 2.09 -0.90 21.80
C LYS A 98 3.25 -0.91 20.80
N LEU A 99 3.77 -2.11 20.46
CA LEU A 99 4.84 -2.26 19.49
C LEU A 99 4.41 -1.80 18.09
N LEU A 100 3.26 -2.28 17.60
CA LEU A 100 2.73 -1.91 16.28
C LEU A 100 2.40 -0.42 16.17
N SER A 101 1.88 0.17 17.25
CA SER A 101 1.60 1.61 17.31
C SER A 101 2.87 2.44 17.16
N ARG A 102 3.96 2.04 17.82
CA ARG A 102 5.28 2.69 17.66
C ARG A 102 5.82 2.54 16.24
N GLN A 103 5.82 1.32 15.70
CA GLN A 103 6.27 1.06 14.32
C GLN A 103 5.46 1.86 13.29
N ARG A 104 4.15 2.03 13.54
CA ARG A 104 3.28 2.83 12.68
C ARG A 104 3.65 4.30 12.69
N GLU A 105 4.09 4.82 13.84
CA GLU A 105 4.58 6.19 13.96
C GLU A 105 5.93 6.36 13.25
N ASP A 106 6.87 5.44 13.47
CA ASP A 106 8.16 5.44 12.75
C ASP A 106 7.95 5.40 11.22
N ALA A 107 6.95 4.64 10.74
CA ALA A 107 6.61 4.58 9.33
C ALA A 107 5.97 5.89 8.80
N LYS A 108 5.27 6.67 9.65
CA LYS A 108 4.79 8.00 9.25
C LYS A 108 5.96 8.96 9.08
N ASP A 109 6.96 8.91 9.95
CA ASP A 109 8.17 9.71 9.80
C ASP A 109 8.89 9.38 8.48
N LEU A 110 8.95 8.10 8.10
CA LEU A 110 9.47 7.70 6.78
C LEU A 110 8.67 8.31 5.62
N LYS A 111 7.34 8.38 5.74
CA LYS A 111 6.47 9.00 4.74
C LYS A 111 6.66 10.51 4.66
N GLU A 112 6.78 11.20 5.79
CA GLU A 112 7.07 12.64 5.77
C GLU A 112 8.43 12.94 5.12
N ASN A 113 9.44 12.12 5.41
CA ASN A 113 10.74 12.23 4.76
C ASN A 113 10.65 11.94 3.26
N LEU A 114 9.85 10.96 2.85
CA LEU A 114 9.58 10.68 1.45
C LEU A 114 8.90 11.87 0.75
N ASP A 115 7.91 12.51 1.38
CA ASP A 115 7.19 13.68 0.82
C ASP A 115 8.09 14.91 0.70
N ARG A 116 9.05 15.07 1.61
CA ARG A 116 10.10 16.08 1.48
C ARG A 116 11.02 15.77 0.29
N ARG A 117 11.39 14.50 0.10
CA ARG A 117 12.20 14.08 -1.05
C ARG A 117 11.47 14.25 -2.37
N GLU A 118 10.18 13.93 -2.42
CA GLU A 118 9.32 14.18 -3.59
C GLU A 118 9.37 15.64 -4.00
N ARG A 119 9.17 16.57 -3.06
CA ARG A 119 9.23 18.02 -3.33
C ARG A 119 10.59 18.46 -3.87
N VAL A 120 11.68 17.90 -3.33
CA VAL A 120 13.03 18.17 -3.83
C VAL A 120 13.20 17.64 -5.25
N VAL A 121 12.78 16.41 -5.53
CA VAL A 121 12.84 15.81 -6.87
C VAL A 121 12.00 16.61 -7.86
N SER A 122 10.76 16.95 -7.51
CA SER A 122 9.88 17.79 -8.33
C SER A 122 10.51 19.15 -8.66
N GLY A 123 11.13 19.81 -7.66
CA GLY A 123 11.86 21.07 -7.87
C GLY A 123 13.14 20.94 -8.70
N ILE A 124 13.77 19.76 -8.74
CA ILE A 124 14.87 19.46 -9.67
C ILE A 124 14.32 19.32 -11.08
N LEU A 125 13.29 18.47 -11.26
CA LEU A 125 12.70 18.18 -12.57
C LEU A 125 12.12 19.42 -13.25
N ALA A 126 11.53 20.35 -12.48
CA ALA A 126 11.00 21.62 -12.99
C ALA A 126 12.04 22.51 -13.70
N LYS A 127 13.34 22.26 -13.53
CA LYS A 127 14.41 22.98 -14.24
C LYS A 127 14.68 22.45 -15.64
N TYR A 128 14.24 21.22 -15.92
CA TYR A 128 14.57 20.46 -17.12
C TYR A 128 13.32 20.13 -17.96
N LEU A 129 12.19 19.88 -17.30
CA LEU A 129 10.95 19.47 -17.93
C LEU A 129 10.06 20.66 -18.29
N THR A 130 9.26 20.49 -19.33
CA THR A 130 8.15 21.40 -19.65
C THR A 130 7.05 21.29 -18.58
N GLU A 131 6.14 22.27 -18.55
CA GLU A 131 5.00 22.26 -17.63
C GLU A 131 4.13 21.00 -17.80
N GLN A 132 3.86 20.58 -19.04
CA GLN A 132 3.11 19.37 -19.33
C GLN A 132 3.82 18.12 -18.79
N GLN A 133 5.11 17.95 -19.09
CA GLN A 133 5.89 16.80 -18.60
C GLN A 133 5.98 16.77 -17.07
N LEU A 134 6.02 17.93 -16.42
CA LEU A 134 6.02 18.00 -14.97
C LEU A 134 4.66 17.61 -14.37
N GLN A 135 3.55 17.98 -15.03
CA GLN A 135 2.21 17.51 -14.65
C GLN A 135 2.09 16.00 -14.86
N ASP A 136 2.60 15.46 -15.96
CA ASP A 136 2.60 14.03 -16.24
C ASP A 136 3.39 13.25 -15.17
N TYR A 137 4.55 13.78 -14.72
CA TYR A 137 5.30 13.23 -13.59
C TYR A 137 4.48 13.21 -12.28
N GLN A 138 3.82 14.32 -11.94
CA GLN A 138 3.00 14.40 -10.73
C GLN A 138 1.83 13.42 -10.77
N HIS A 139 1.15 13.33 -11.92
CA HIS A 139 0.09 12.35 -12.14
C HIS A 139 0.59 10.92 -12.04
N PHE A 140 1.77 10.62 -12.59
CA PHE A 140 2.39 9.30 -12.46
C PHE A 140 2.66 8.92 -11.00
N VAL A 141 3.28 9.81 -10.21
CA VAL A 141 3.57 9.55 -8.79
C VAL A 141 2.29 9.33 -7.98
N GLN A 142 1.26 10.14 -8.24
CA GLN A 142 -0.05 10.02 -7.62
C GLN A 142 -0.72 8.69 -8.00
N ALA A 143 -0.79 8.38 -9.30
CA ALA A 143 -1.41 7.15 -9.80
C ALA A 143 -0.70 5.91 -9.25
N LYS A 144 0.63 5.89 -9.25
CA LYS A 144 1.41 4.80 -8.66
C LYS A 144 1.08 4.58 -7.19
N THR A 145 0.95 5.67 -6.42
CA THR A 145 0.59 5.59 -4.99
C THR A 145 -0.82 5.05 -4.79
N SER A 146 -1.80 5.57 -5.54
CA SER A 146 -3.20 5.13 -5.47
C SER A 146 -3.35 3.65 -5.83
N LEU A 147 -2.73 3.21 -6.92
CA LEU A 147 -2.76 1.81 -7.36
C LEU A 147 -2.12 0.87 -6.34
N LEU A 148 -1.04 1.28 -5.68
CA LEU A 148 -0.43 0.47 -4.61
C LEU A 148 -1.36 0.28 -3.41
N ILE A 149 -2.11 1.34 -3.04
CA ILE A 149 -3.09 1.27 -1.95
C ILE A 149 -4.23 0.33 -2.35
N GLU A 150 -4.79 0.53 -3.53
CA GLU A 150 -5.91 -0.25 -4.05
C GLU A 150 -5.57 -1.74 -4.19
N GLN A 151 -4.38 -2.07 -4.71
CA GLN A 151 -3.90 -3.45 -4.78
C GLN A 151 -3.84 -4.10 -3.39
N LYS A 152 -3.31 -3.40 -2.39
CA LYS A 152 -3.20 -3.93 -1.02
C LYS A 152 -4.58 -4.11 -0.38
N ASP A 153 -5.47 -3.15 -0.57
CA ASP A 153 -6.83 -3.23 -0.04
C ASP A 153 -7.62 -4.39 -0.69
N LEU A 154 -7.44 -4.63 -2.00
CA LEU A 154 -8.02 -5.78 -2.70
C LEU A 154 -7.43 -7.11 -2.22
N GLU A 155 -6.10 -7.20 -2.06
CA GLU A 155 -5.43 -8.38 -1.51
C GLU A 155 -5.98 -8.75 -0.11
N GLU A 156 -6.17 -7.76 0.75
CA GLU A 156 -6.72 -7.96 2.10
C GLU A 156 -8.19 -8.40 2.08
N GLN A 157 -9.01 -7.80 1.21
CA GLN A 157 -10.41 -8.18 1.04
C GLN A 157 -10.56 -9.60 0.48
N ILE A 158 -9.82 -9.94 -0.58
CA ILE A 158 -9.82 -11.28 -1.17
C ILE A 158 -9.47 -12.30 -0.11
N LYS A 159 -8.35 -12.10 0.59
CA LYS A 159 -7.91 -13.00 1.65
C LYS A 159 -8.96 -13.16 2.75
N PHE A 160 -9.61 -12.08 3.18
CA PHE A 160 -10.67 -12.14 4.18
C PHE A 160 -11.87 -12.98 3.73
N PHE A 161 -12.29 -12.85 2.47
CA PHE A 161 -13.40 -13.65 1.95
C PHE A 161 -13.01 -15.10 1.66
N GLU A 162 -11.76 -15.38 1.27
CA GLU A 162 -11.21 -16.74 1.16
C GLU A 162 -11.23 -17.45 2.52
N GLU A 163 -10.70 -16.80 3.56
CA GLU A 163 -10.71 -17.33 4.94
C GLU A 163 -12.15 -17.55 5.43
N GLN A 164 -13.10 -16.65 5.10
CA GLN A 164 -14.51 -16.86 5.43
C GLN A 164 -15.12 -18.06 4.71
N LEU A 165 -14.82 -18.24 3.43
CA LEU A 165 -15.36 -19.34 2.64
C LEU A 165 -14.84 -20.68 3.16
N GLU A 166 -13.53 -20.77 3.45
CA GLU A 166 -12.91 -21.97 4.04
C GLU A 166 -13.57 -22.35 5.37
N ASN A 167 -13.79 -21.38 6.26
CA ASN A 167 -14.47 -21.62 7.55
C ASN A 167 -15.91 -22.13 7.37
N LEU A 168 -16.64 -21.59 6.39
CA LEU A 168 -18.00 -22.04 6.08
C LEU A 168 -18.02 -23.46 5.53
N GLU A 169 -17.07 -23.81 4.67
CA GLU A 169 -16.95 -25.15 4.08
C GLU A 169 -16.60 -26.20 5.15
N GLN A 170 -15.71 -25.86 6.09
CA GLN A 170 -15.34 -26.74 7.21
C GLN A 170 -16.45 -26.91 8.27
N SER A 171 -17.39 -25.97 8.33
CA SER A 171 -18.52 -26.00 9.28
C SER A 171 -19.70 -26.85 8.80
N ILE A 172 -19.65 -27.34 7.57
CA ILE A 172 -20.67 -28.24 7.00
C ILE A 172 -20.23 -29.69 7.30
N PRO A 173 -21.09 -30.51 7.92
CA PRO A 173 -20.79 -31.93 8.21
C PRO A 173 -20.47 -32.77 6.98
#